data_AF-A0A8T4WWY4-F1
#
_entry.id   AF-A0A8T4WWY4-F1
#
_cell.length_a   1.000
_cell.length_b   1.000
_cell.length_c   1.000
_cell.angle_alpha   90.00
_cell.angle_beta   90.00
_cell.angle_gamma   90.00
#
_symmetry.space_group_name_H-M   'P 1'
#
loop_
_entity.id
_entity.type
_entity.pdbx_description
1 polymer ?
#
loop_
_entity_poly.entity_id
_entity_poly.type
_entity_poly.pdbx_seq_one_letter_code
_entity_poly.pdbx_strand_id
1 'polypeptide(L)'
;MKKFTKFKTEIKKAVSLFWAHREALLAHHPDCKEFEDDCYHVGEKRLCVGCFTAYPIAIAILIFGALGIFPWSYDRLLLYGFIAGMVQLLSATRLTDIKPIKVITKIFLGIGIGFFTLGIFSIPIRLFYRLVIFFICLNITGLFSFVRMKKIRKICNSCDEEENWRGCPSFQEEDSTADKTDL
;
A
#
# COMPACT_ATOMS: atom_id res chain seq x y z
N MET A 1 -4.50 25.99 23.49
CA MET A 1 -4.96 24.62 23.88
C MET A 1 -6.15 24.08 23.09
N LYS A 2 -7.23 24.83 22.81
CA LYS A 2 -8.44 24.31 22.09
C LYS A 2 -8.21 23.74 20.67
N LYS A 3 -7.18 24.20 19.94
CA LYS A 3 -6.82 23.63 18.61
C LYS A 3 -6.27 22.20 18.70
N PHE A 4 -5.59 21.87 19.80
CA PHE A 4 -4.92 20.58 19.97
C PHE A 4 -5.89 19.45 20.30
N THR A 5 -6.95 19.75 21.06
CA THR A 5 -8.02 18.80 21.37
C THR A 5 -8.86 18.49 20.14
N LYS A 6 -9.21 19.50 19.33
CA LYS A 6 -9.94 19.30 18.07
C LYS A 6 -9.16 18.39 17.09
N PHE A 7 -7.85 18.63 16.94
CA PHE A 7 -7.00 17.81 16.08
C PHE A 7 -6.89 16.35 16.55
N LYS A 8 -6.79 16.10 17.87
CA LYS A 8 -6.80 14.73 18.43
C LYS A 8 -8.11 14.00 18.12
N THR A 9 -9.25 14.68 18.18
CA THR A 9 -10.57 14.07 17.92
C THR A 9 -10.73 13.71 16.44
N GLU A 10 -10.30 14.60 15.53
CA GLU A 10 -10.33 14.33 14.07
C GLU A 10 -9.38 13.18 13.70
N ILE A 11 -8.18 13.12 14.29
CA ILE A 11 -7.28 11.97 14.08
C ILE A 11 -7.92 10.68 14.57
N LYS A 12 -8.51 10.67 15.78
CA LYS A 12 -9.17 9.47 16.31
C LYS A 12 -10.28 8.99 15.38
N LYS A 13 -11.09 9.91 14.84
CA LYS A 13 -12.13 9.58 13.85
C LYS A 13 -11.54 9.05 12.54
N ALA A 14 -10.53 9.70 11.98
CA ALA A 14 -9.89 9.23 10.75
C ALA A 14 -9.25 7.85 10.93
N VAL A 15 -8.60 7.63 12.07
CA VAL A 15 -8.05 6.32 12.45
C VAL A 15 -9.17 5.30 12.59
N SER A 16 -10.26 5.59 13.30
CA SER A 16 -11.36 4.63 13.44
C SER A 16 -12.03 4.29 12.11
N LEU A 17 -12.19 5.26 11.21
CA LEU A 17 -12.77 5.08 9.88
C LEU A 17 -11.87 4.26 8.95
N PHE A 18 -10.55 4.52 8.99
CA PHE A 18 -9.55 3.70 8.30
C PHE A 18 -9.56 2.26 8.81
N TRP A 19 -9.62 2.08 10.13
CA TRP A 19 -9.73 0.74 10.71
C TRP A 19 -11.04 0.06 10.31
N ALA A 20 -12.16 0.78 10.19
CA ALA A 20 -13.43 0.18 9.78
C ALA A 20 -13.42 -0.36 8.34
N HIS A 21 -12.75 0.32 7.40
CA HIS A 21 -12.73 -0.05 5.97
C HIS A 21 -11.41 -0.73 5.54
N ARG A 22 -10.59 -1.17 6.49
CA ARG A 22 -9.22 -1.65 6.25
C ARG A 22 -9.15 -2.90 5.38
N GLU A 23 -10.13 -3.80 5.49
CA GLU A 23 -10.13 -5.09 4.79
C GLU A 23 -10.40 -4.86 3.31
N ALA A 24 -11.51 -4.20 2.98
CA ALA A 24 -11.81 -3.72 1.62
C ALA A 24 -10.70 -2.86 0.98
N LEU A 25 -9.96 -2.07 1.77
CA LEU A 25 -8.91 -1.18 1.25
C LEU A 25 -7.53 -1.85 1.10
N LEU A 26 -7.20 -2.85 1.92
CA LEU A 26 -5.83 -3.35 2.05
C LEU A 26 -5.70 -4.84 1.74
N ALA A 27 -6.71 -5.66 2.04
CA ALA A 27 -6.64 -7.11 1.89
C ALA A 27 -7.62 -7.56 0.79
N HIS A 28 -7.08 -7.93 -0.37
CA HIS A 28 -7.91 -8.37 -1.50
C HIS A 28 -8.47 -9.79 -1.33
N HIS A 29 -7.86 -10.60 -0.44
CA HIS A 29 -8.30 -11.95 -0.06
C HIS A 29 -7.91 -12.22 1.40
N PRO A 30 -8.59 -11.61 2.39
CA PRO A 30 -8.17 -11.72 3.80
C PRO A 30 -8.13 -13.18 4.27
N ASP A 31 -9.13 -14.00 3.92
CA ASP A 31 -9.27 -15.35 4.50
C ASP A 31 -8.84 -16.51 3.62
N CYS A 32 -8.12 -16.25 2.54
CA CYS A 32 -7.61 -17.29 1.67
C CYS A 32 -6.29 -17.84 2.21
N LYS A 33 -6.22 -19.16 2.45
CA LYS A 33 -5.00 -19.86 2.92
C LYS A 33 -3.81 -19.64 2.00
N GLU A 34 -4.04 -19.55 0.68
CA GLU A 34 -3.00 -19.27 -0.32
C GLU A 34 -2.33 -17.89 -0.16
N PHE A 35 -2.98 -16.96 0.55
CA PHE A 35 -2.49 -15.60 0.78
C PHE A 35 -2.15 -15.32 2.26
N GLU A 36 -2.13 -16.34 3.11
CA GLU A 36 -1.84 -16.19 4.55
C GLU A 36 -0.47 -15.56 4.81
N ASP A 37 0.54 -15.90 3.99
CA ASP A 37 1.88 -15.34 4.06
C ASP A 37 2.03 -13.92 3.49
N ASP A 38 0.98 -13.38 2.88
CA ASP A 38 0.92 -11.99 2.39
C ASP A 38 0.22 -11.05 3.39
N CYS A 39 -0.19 -11.56 4.56
CA CYS A 39 -0.87 -10.82 5.61
C CYS A 39 -0.12 -10.82 6.96
N TYR A 40 -0.19 -9.69 7.68
CA TYR A 40 0.10 -9.61 9.10
C TYR A 40 -1.16 -9.97 9.89
N HIS A 41 -0.99 -10.73 10.97
CA HIS A 41 -2.06 -11.08 11.90
C HIS A 41 -1.93 -10.21 13.15
N VAL A 42 -2.91 -9.33 13.38
CA VAL A 42 -2.97 -8.45 14.56
C VAL A 42 -4.30 -8.69 15.27
N GLY A 43 -4.30 -9.64 16.21
CA GLY A 43 -5.53 -10.18 16.80
C GLY A 43 -6.32 -10.95 15.74
N GLU A 44 -7.61 -10.66 15.64
CA GLU A 44 -8.51 -11.23 14.62
C GLU A 44 -8.37 -10.56 13.24
N LYS A 45 -7.52 -9.54 13.12
CA LYS A 45 -7.44 -8.69 11.93
C LYS A 45 -6.28 -9.10 11.03
N ARG A 46 -6.54 -9.11 9.72
CA ARG A 46 -5.55 -9.41 8.68
C ARG A 46 -5.23 -8.15 7.87
N LEU A 47 -3.95 -7.83 7.77
CA LEU A 47 -3.47 -6.62 7.07
C LEU A 47 -2.48 -7.02 5.99
N CYS A 48 -2.70 -6.58 4.74
CA CYS A 48 -1.73 -6.83 3.67
C CYS A 48 -0.37 -6.24 4.01
N VAL A 49 0.64 -7.11 4.03
CA VAL A 49 2.04 -6.74 4.31
C VAL A 49 2.50 -5.63 3.38
N GLY A 50 2.09 -5.70 2.10
CA GLY A 50 2.44 -4.69 1.10
C GLY A 50 1.96 -3.30 1.47
N CYS A 51 0.65 -3.14 1.62
CA CYS A 51 0.01 -1.84 1.80
C CYS A 51 0.30 -1.28 3.20
N PHE A 52 0.24 -2.13 4.23
CA PHE A 52 0.48 -1.73 5.61
C PHE A 52 1.94 -1.28 5.84
N THR A 53 2.90 -1.83 5.11
CA THR A 53 4.30 -1.37 5.22
C THR A 53 4.60 -0.20 4.29
N ALA A 54 4.21 -0.27 3.01
CA ALA A 54 4.63 0.74 2.03
C ALA A 54 3.94 2.10 2.21
N TYR A 55 2.63 2.12 2.54
CA TYR A 55 1.87 3.37 2.61
C TYR A 55 2.29 4.27 3.77
N PRO A 56 2.41 3.77 5.02
CA PRO A 56 2.85 4.63 6.13
C PRO A 56 4.24 5.20 5.91
N ILE A 57 5.15 4.42 5.30
CA ILE A 57 6.51 4.87 4.98
C ILE A 57 6.49 5.97 3.91
N ALA A 58 5.73 5.78 2.83
CA ALA A 58 5.59 6.81 1.79
C ALA A 58 4.98 8.10 2.35
N ILE A 59 3.92 7.99 3.15
CA ILE A 59 3.27 9.14 3.81
C ILE A 59 4.25 9.84 4.76
N ALA A 60 5.00 9.10 5.58
CA ALA A 60 5.99 9.67 6.48
C ALA A 60 7.05 10.49 5.73
N ILE A 61 7.55 9.98 4.61
CA ILE A 61 8.51 10.70 3.77
C ILE A 61 7.90 11.96 3.18
N LEU A 62 6.66 11.91 2.70
CA LEU A 62 5.97 13.09 2.18
C LEU A 62 5.78 14.16 3.26
N ILE A 63 5.41 13.75 4.48
CA ILE A 63 5.29 14.66 5.64
C ILE A 63 6.64 15.28 5.96
N PHE A 64 7.70 14.46 6.09
CA PHE A 64 9.05 14.96 6.39
C PHE A 64 9.60 15.86 5.28
N GLY A 65 9.30 15.55 4.01
CA GLY A 65 9.61 16.41 2.88
C GLY A 65 8.89 17.75 2.95
N ALA A 66 7.59 17.75 3.25
CA ALA A 66 6.80 18.97 3.42
C ALA A 66 7.28 19.83 4.61
N LEU A 67 7.85 19.22 5.64
CA LEU A 67 8.48 19.90 6.77
C LEU A 67 9.90 20.42 6.45
N GLY A 68 10.43 20.18 5.24
CA GLY A 68 11.76 20.63 4.84
C GLY A 68 12.91 19.83 5.44
N ILE A 69 12.65 18.63 5.98
CA ILE A 69 13.67 17.78 6.61
C ILE A 69 14.69 17.25 5.59
N PHE A 70 14.28 17.14 4.32
CA PHE A 70 15.14 16.69 3.23
C PHE A 70 15.60 17.90 2.38
N PRO A 71 16.76 18.52 2.65
CA PRO A 71 17.30 19.62 1.85
C PRO A 71 17.94 19.10 0.55
N TRP A 72 17.31 18.12 -0.10
CA TRP A 72 17.84 17.44 -1.27
C TRP A 72 17.26 18.07 -2.53
N SER A 73 18.07 18.15 -3.57
CA SER A 73 17.63 18.59 -4.88
C SER A 73 16.73 17.53 -5.53
N TYR A 74 15.84 17.97 -6.44
CA TYR A 74 14.83 17.09 -7.05
C TYR A 74 15.45 15.90 -7.79
N ASP A 75 16.62 16.07 -8.41
CA ASP A 75 17.39 15.03 -9.09
C ASP A 75 17.83 13.92 -8.12
N ARG A 76 18.31 14.28 -6.92
CA ARG A 76 18.67 13.30 -5.89
C ARG A 76 17.46 12.55 -5.36
N LEU A 77 16.35 13.26 -5.11
CA LEU A 77 15.09 12.64 -4.69
C LEU A 77 14.59 11.63 -5.72
N LEU A 78 14.61 11.99 -7.01
CA LEU A 78 14.22 11.08 -8.08
C LEU A 78 15.18 9.89 -8.19
N LEU A 79 16.49 10.10 -8.11
CA LEU A 79 17.49 9.03 -8.18
C LEU A 79 17.36 8.04 -7.03
N TYR A 80 17.33 8.51 -5.78
CA TYR A 80 17.17 7.64 -4.62
C TYR A 80 15.78 6.99 -4.59
N GLY A 81 14.74 7.71 -5.02
CA GLY A 81 13.41 7.16 -5.19
C GLY A 81 13.39 6.00 -6.20
N PHE A 82 14.06 6.17 -7.33
CA PHE A 82 14.19 5.12 -8.35
C PHE A 82 14.99 3.92 -7.84
N ILE A 83 16.17 4.12 -7.25
CA ILE A 83 17.00 3.05 -6.71
C ILE A 83 16.25 2.26 -5.63
N ALA A 84 15.60 2.94 -4.68
CA ALA A 84 14.80 2.29 -3.65
C ALA A 84 13.59 1.53 -4.25
N GLY A 85 12.92 2.12 -5.25
CA GLY A 85 11.82 1.47 -5.96
C GLY A 85 12.23 0.21 -6.73
N MET A 86 13.45 0.18 -7.29
CA MET A 86 13.97 -0.99 -8.02
C MET A 86 14.16 -2.22 -7.14
N VAL A 87 14.28 -2.06 -5.82
CA VAL A 87 14.30 -3.20 -4.87
C VAL A 87 13.03 -4.05 -5.00
N GLN A 88 11.90 -3.46 -5.43
CA GLN A 88 10.66 -4.21 -5.69
C GLN A 88 10.82 -5.29 -6.78
N LEU A 89 11.83 -5.19 -7.67
CA LEU A 89 12.11 -6.25 -8.64
C LEU A 89 12.58 -7.56 -7.98
N LEU A 90 13.13 -7.50 -6.76
CA LEU A 90 13.44 -8.72 -6.00
C LEU A 90 12.18 -9.54 -5.72
N SER A 91 11.00 -8.93 -5.69
CA SER A 91 9.73 -9.67 -5.52
C SER A 91 9.32 -10.52 -6.72
N ALA A 92 9.98 -10.35 -7.87
CA ALA A 92 9.85 -11.28 -9.00
C ALA A 92 10.73 -12.54 -8.81
N THR A 93 11.69 -12.51 -7.88
CA THR A 93 12.56 -13.65 -7.55
C THR A 93 11.97 -14.47 -6.40
N ARG A 94 12.34 -15.75 -6.29
CA ARG A 94 11.95 -16.61 -5.16
C ARG A 94 12.55 -16.19 -3.80
N LEU A 95 13.39 -15.14 -3.77
CA LEU A 95 14.00 -14.67 -2.53
C LEU A 95 12.98 -14.02 -1.58
N THR A 96 11.83 -13.55 -2.08
CA THR A 96 10.78 -12.94 -1.24
C THR A 96 9.87 -13.94 -0.53
N ASP A 97 10.15 -15.24 -0.64
CA ASP A 97 9.44 -16.27 0.13
C ASP A 97 9.77 -16.14 1.64
N ILE A 98 10.92 -15.55 1.96
CA ILE A 98 11.33 -15.23 3.33
C ILE A 98 10.61 -13.94 3.79
N LYS A 99 9.72 -14.05 4.79
CA LYS A 99 8.92 -12.93 5.34
C LYS A 99 9.70 -11.63 5.59
N PRO A 100 10.85 -11.61 6.31
CA PRO A 100 11.58 -10.36 6.53
C PRO A 100 12.09 -9.71 5.23
N ILE A 101 12.52 -10.49 4.23
CA ILE A 101 12.94 -9.95 2.92
C ILE A 101 11.75 -9.30 2.21
N LYS A 102 10.56 -9.92 2.29
CA LYS A 102 9.32 -9.35 1.78
C LYS A 102 9.03 -7.99 2.43
N VAL A 103 9.10 -7.90 3.76
CA VAL A 103 8.88 -6.64 4.50
C VAL A 103 9.91 -5.57 4.10
N ILE A 104 11.20 -5.90 4.09
CA ILE A 104 12.26 -4.98 3.68
C ILE A 104 12.00 -4.43 2.28
N THR A 105 11.64 -5.31 1.34
CA THR A 105 11.30 -4.90 -0.04
C THR A 105 10.14 -3.90 -0.06
N LYS A 106 9.14 -4.06 0.81
CA LYS A 106 8.00 -3.13 0.93
C LYS A 106 8.36 -1.81 1.62
N ILE A 107 9.29 -1.82 2.57
CA ILE A 107 9.86 -0.59 3.13
C ILE A 107 10.57 0.20 2.04
N PHE A 108 11.47 -0.43 1.29
CA PHE A 108 12.18 0.22 0.17
C PHE A 108 11.22 0.71 -0.92
N LEU A 109 10.15 -0.04 -1.21
CA LEU A 109 9.09 0.43 -2.11
C LEU A 109 8.40 1.70 -1.57
N GLY A 110 8.04 1.74 -0.29
CA GLY A 110 7.49 2.94 0.34
C GLY A 110 8.44 4.13 0.30
N ILE A 111 9.74 3.89 0.54
CA ILE A 111 10.80 4.90 0.40
C ILE A 111 10.86 5.42 -1.03
N GLY A 112 10.87 4.50 -1.99
CA GLY A 112 10.89 4.79 -3.41
C GLY A 112 9.72 5.68 -3.83
N ILE A 113 8.50 5.28 -3.48
CA ILE A 113 7.27 6.05 -3.78
C ILE A 113 7.32 7.44 -3.15
N GLY A 114 7.72 7.54 -1.88
CA GLY A 114 7.79 8.81 -1.16
C GLY A 114 8.78 9.79 -1.80
N PHE A 115 10.03 9.37 -2.00
CA PHE A 115 11.05 10.23 -2.60
C PHE A 115 10.79 10.55 -4.06
N PHE A 116 10.30 9.58 -4.85
CA PHE A 116 9.99 9.81 -6.25
C PHE A 116 8.85 10.82 -6.42
N THR A 117 7.79 10.67 -5.61
CA THR A 117 6.67 11.64 -5.58
C THR A 117 7.17 13.02 -5.15
N LEU A 118 7.92 13.11 -4.05
CA LEU A 118 8.47 14.37 -3.58
C LEU A 118 9.38 15.01 -4.65
N GLY A 119 10.20 14.21 -5.33
CA GLY A 119 11.06 14.63 -6.43
C GLY A 119 10.29 15.24 -7.58
N ILE A 120 9.24 14.58 -8.08
CA ILE A 120 8.36 15.10 -9.14
C ILE A 120 7.73 16.44 -8.73
N PHE A 121 7.20 16.51 -7.51
CA PHE A 121 6.58 17.74 -7.02
C PHE A 121 7.58 18.85 -6.71
N SER A 122 8.88 18.56 -6.63
CA SER A 122 9.95 19.54 -6.42
C SER A 122 10.56 20.10 -7.71
N ILE A 123 10.21 19.56 -8.89
CA ILE A 123 10.73 20.05 -10.18
C ILE A 123 10.26 21.50 -10.42
N PRO A 124 11.15 22.43 -10.82
CA PRO A 124 10.81 23.85 -11.01
C PRO A 124 10.04 24.14 -12.32
N ILE A 125 9.00 23.34 -12.62
CA ILE A 125 8.09 23.51 -13.77
C ILE A 125 6.66 23.79 -13.30
N ARG A 126 5.75 24.16 -14.20
CA ARG A 126 4.32 24.39 -13.85
C ARG A 126 3.67 23.12 -13.28
N LEU A 127 2.76 23.29 -12.31
CA LEU A 127 2.07 22.20 -11.63
C LEU A 127 1.40 21.21 -12.60
N PHE A 128 0.78 21.72 -13.67
CA PHE A 128 0.15 20.89 -14.69
C PHE A 128 1.11 19.82 -15.26
N TYR A 129 2.33 20.21 -15.62
CA TYR A 129 3.32 19.26 -16.13
C TYR A 129 3.80 18.26 -15.07
N ARG A 130 3.90 18.69 -13.80
CA ARG A 130 4.24 17.78 -12.69
C ARG A 130 3.17 16.69 -12.54
N LEU A 131 1.90 17.07 -12.62
CA LEU A 131 0.78 16.13 -12.55
C LEU A 131 0.80 15.16 -13.74
N VAL A 132 1.03 15.65 -14.96
CA VAL A 132 1.14 14.79 -16.15
C VAL A 132 2.26 13.76 -15.98
N ILE A 133 3.46 14.18 -15.56
CA ILE A 133 4.59 13.28 -15.30
C ILE A 133 4.21 12.25 -14.23
N PHE A 134 3.62 12.70 -13.11
CA PHE A 134 3.17 11.83 -12.03
C PHE A 134 2.19 10.77 -12.51
N PHE A 135 1.16 11.15 -13.28
CA PHE A 135 0.20 10.20 -13.83
C PHE A 135 0.84 9.21 -14.81
N ILE A 136 1.76 9.65 -15.67
CA ILE A 136 2.50 8.75 -16.57
C ILE A 136 3.28 7.72 -15.74
N CYS A 137 4.02 8.16 -14.72
CA CYS A 137 4.78 7.26 -13.84
C CYS A 137 3.87 6.28 -13.09
N LEU A 138 2.72 6.74 -12.57
CA LEU A 138 1.73 5.86 -11.93
C LEU A 138 1.25 4.77 -12.89
N ASN A 139 0.95 5.11 -14.15
CA ASN A 139 0.52 4.13 -15.14
C ASN A 139 1.61 3.08 -15.42
N ILE A 140 2.89 3.49 -15.51
CA ILE A 140 4.01 2.56 -15.67
C ILE A 140 4.08 1.59 -14.49
N THR A 141 3.93 2.08 -13.25
CA THR A 141 3.89 1.20 -12.07
C THR A 141 2.67 0.28 -12.07
N GLY A 142 1.54 0.74 -12.63
CA GLY A 142 0.33 -0.05 -12.84
C GLY A 142 0.53 -1.29 -13.71
N LEU A 143 1.48 -1.27 -14.66
CA LEU A 143 1.82 -2.44 -15.47
C LEU A 143 2.37 -3.59 -14.62
N PHE A 144 3.20 -3.29 -13.62
CA PHE A 144 3.70 -4.31 -12.69
C PHE A 144 2.56 -4.86 -11.80
N SER A 145 1.65 -3.99 -11.37
CA SER A 145 0.44 -4.40 -10.64
C SER A 145 -0.43 -5.32 -11.48
N PHE A 146 -0.53 -5.10 -12.80
CA PHE A 146 -1.26 -5.95 -13.72
C PHE A 146 -0.65 -7.35 -13.85
N VAL A 147 0.69 -7.46 -13.90
CA VAL A 147 1.37 -8.77 -13.88
C VAL A 147 1.09 -9.52 -12.58
N ARG A 148 1.14 -8.84 -11.43
CA ARG A 148 0.78 -9.43 -10.14
C ARG A 148 -0.69 -9.88 -10.12
N MET A 149 -1.59 -9.07 -10.67
CA MET A 149 -3.02 -9.38 -10.76
C MET A 149 -3.28 -10.65 -11.59
N LYS A 150 -2.54 -10.86 -12.69
CA LYS A 150 -2.62 -12.11 -13.46
C LYS A 150 -2.18 -13.33 -12.64
N LYS A 151 -1.15 -13.20 -11.81
CA LYS A 151 -0.70 -14.29 -10.93
C LYS A 151 -1.76 -14.62 -9.89
N ILE A 152 -2.34 -13.60 -9.25
CA ILE A 152 -3.45 -13.77 -8.28
C ILE A 152 -4.63 -14.45 -8.96
N ARG A 153 -5.06 -13.96 -10.12
CA ARG A 153 -6.16 -14.57 -10.88
C ARG A 153 -5.87 -16.03 -11.23
N LYS A 154 -4.64 -16.38 -11.60
CA LYS A 154 -4.28 -17.78 -11.88
C LYS A 154 -4.42 -18.68 -10.65
N ILE A 155 -4.08 -18.18 -9.45
CA ILE A 155 -4.27 -18.91 -8.19
C ILE A 155 -5.76 -19.07 -7.89
N CYS A 156 -6.55 -18.00 -8.06
CA CYS A 156 -8.00 -18.05 -7.86
C CYS A 156 -8.69 -19.03 -8.82
N ASN A 157 -8.32 -19.03 -10.10
CA ASN A 157 -8.85 -19.93 -11.10
C ASN A 157 -8.40 -21.40 -10.93
N SER A 158 -7.48 -21.69 -10.01
CA SER A 158 -7.10 -23.05 -9.65
C SER A 158 -7.74 -23.54 -8.36
N CYS A 159 -8.59 -22.71 -7.74
CA CYS A 159 -9.30 -23.05 -6.52
C CYS A 159 -10.62 -23.75 -6.85
N ASP A 160 -10.98 -24.77 -6.07
CA ASP A 160 -12.24 -25.52 -6.24
C ASP A 160 -13.49 -24.64 -6.11
N GLU A 161 -13.36 -23.46 -5.48
CA GLU A 161 -14.43 -22.48 -5.27
C GLU A 161 -14.52 -21.42 -6.40
N GLU A 162 -13.88 -21.62 -7.57
CA GLU A 162 -13.82 -20.64 -8.68
C GLU A 162 -15.21 -20.13 -9.12
N GLU A 163 -16.23 -21.00 -9.11
CA GLU A 163 -17.59 -20.66 -9.55
C GLU A 163 -18.48 -20.12 -8.43
N ASN A 164 -18.07 -20.26 -7.16
CA ASN A 164 -18.87 -19.87 -6.00
C ASN A 164 -18.20 -18.74 -5.21
N TRP A 165 -18.15 -17.55 -5.80
CA TRP A 165 -17.62 -16.34 -5.13
C TRP A 165 -18.30 -16.04 -3.80
N ARG A 166 -19.59 -16.40 -3.65
CA ARG A 166 -20.35 -16.30 -2.39
C ARG A 166 -19.98 -17.38 -1.37
N GLY A 167 -19.42 -18.50 -1.84
CA GLY A 167 -18.84 -19.58 -1.04
C GLY A 167 -17.39 -19.33 -0.64
N CYS A 168 -16.71 -18.39 -1.29
CA CYS A 168 -15.30 -18.10 -1.02
C CYS A 168 -15.13 -17.61 0.42
N PRO A 169 -14.32 -18.28 1.26
CA PRO A 169 -14.10 -17.89 2.65
C PRO A 169 -13.65 -16.43 2.81
N SER A 170 -12.88 -15.92 1.83
CA SER A 170 -12.42 -14.52 1.81
C SER A 170 -13.52 -13.47 1.62
N PHE A 171 -14.69 -13.84 1.11
CA PHE A 171 -15.82 -12.93 0.90
C PHE A 171 -16.91 -13.09 1.95
N GLN A 172 -16.95 -14.22 2.68
CA GLN A 172 -17.99 -14.48 3.68
C GLN A 172 -17.78 -13.75 5.02
N GLU A 173 -16.53 -13.47 5.40
CA GLU A 173 -16.26 -12.75 6.67
C GLU A 173 -16.62 -11.25 6.60
N GLU A 174 -16.56 -10.62 5.42
CA GLU A 174 -16.99 -9.22 5.24
C GLU A 174 -18.51 -9.05 5.49
N ASP A 175 -19.34 -9.98 5.04
CA ASP A 175 -20.80 -9.94 5.28
C ASP A 175 -21.15 -10.13 6.77
N SER A 176 -20.36 -10.91 7.52
CA SER A 176 -20.60 -11.16 8.95
C SER A 176 -20.18 -10.03 9.89
N THR A 177 -19.31 -9.14 9.42
CA THR A 177 -18.79 -8.00 10.19
C THR A 177 -19.55 -6.71 9.88
N ALA A 178 -20.12 -6.55 8.68
CA ALA A 178 -21.04 -5.46 8.36
C ALA A 178 -22.29 -5.46 9.25
N ASP A 179 -22.81 -6.65 9.58
CA ASP A 179 -24.01 -6.82 10.43
C ASP A 179 -23.76 -6.48 11.92
N LYS A 180 -22.49 -6.38 12.36
CA LYS A 180 -22.13 -6.08 13.75
C LYS A 180 -21.89 -4.59 14.02
N THR A 181 -21.95 -3.75 12.99
CA THR A 181 -21.76 -2.29 13.11
C THR A 181 -23.04 -1.48 13.23
N ASP A 182 -24.21 -2.13 13.16
CA ASP A 182 -25.53 -1.51 13.29
C ASP A 182 -26.20 -1.70 14.67
N LEU A 183 -25.43 -2.03 15.72
CA LEU A 183 -25.88 -2.11 17.12
C LEU A 183 -25.08 -1.19 18.06
#